data_AF-A0A0B8NWG8-F1
#
_entry.id   AF-A0A0B8NWG8-F1
#
_cell.length_a   1.000
_cell.length_b   1.000
_cell.length_c   1.000
_cell.angle_alpha   90.00
_cell.angle_beta   90.00
_cell.angle_gamma   90.00
#
_symmetry.space_group_name_H-M   'P 1'
#
loop_
_entity.id
_entity.type
_entity.pdbx_description
1 polymer ?
#
loop_
_entity_poly.entity_id
_entity_poly.type
_entity_poly.pdbx_seq_one_letter_code
_entity_poly.pdbx_strand_id
1 'polypeptide(L)' 'MGYLPGGFATILAPVAMLVGVIFALFTAKRYEFQVKFAHIDETGEQWVSVAKSNKQADMALFEQQVDLLKASIS' A
#
# COMPACT_ATOMS: atom_id res chain seq x y z
N MET A 1 -4.42 -31.05 23.90
CA MET A 1 -5.18 -30.31 22.87
C MET A 1 -6.38 -29.67 23.56
N GLY A 2 -6.28 -28.38 23.92
CA GLY A 2 -7.35 -27.69 24.66
C GLY A 2 -8.53 -27.39 23.73
N TYR A 3 -9.68 -28.02 23.99
CA TYR A 3 -10.91 -27.76 23.26
C TYR A 3 -11.54 -26.48 23.82
N LEU A 4 -11.56 -25.41 23.01
CA LEU A 4 -12.34 -24.21 23.34
C LEU A 4 -13.82 -24.63 23.40
N PRO A 5 -14.57 -24.30 24.46
CA PRO A 5 -15.98 -24.67 24.56
C PRO A 5 -16.74 -24.13 23.34
N GLY A 6 -17.65 -24.92 22.77
CA GLY A 6 -18.20 -24.66 21.41
C GLY A 6 -18.71 -23.24 21.16
N GLY A 7 -19.26 -22.57 22.18
CA GLY A 7 -19.70 -21.16 22.07
C GLY A 7 -18.56 -20.14 21.92
N PHE A 8 -17.37 -20.43 22.44
CA PHE A 8 -16.18 -19.58 22.28
C PHE A 8 -15.72 -19.56 20.82
N ALA A 9 -15.72 -20.70 20.13
CA ALA A 9 -15.33 -20.76 18.72
C ALA A 9 -16.30 -19.99 17.81
N THR A 10 -17.61 -20.08 18.09
CA THR A 10 -18.66 -19.39 17.32
C THR A 10 -18.60 -17.86 17.46
N ILE A 11 -18.12 -17.33 18.60
CA ILE A 11 -17.95 -15.89 18.82
C ILE A 11 -16.57 -15.42 18.37
N LEU A 12 -15.51 -16.22 18.60
CA LEU A 12 -14.15 -15.86 18.26
C LEU A 12 -13.95 -15.70 16.75
N ALA A 13 -14.56 -16.56 15.93
CA ALA A 13 -14.43 -16.50 14.48
C ALA A 13 -14.90 -15.16 13.86
N PRO A 14 -16.13 -14.67 14.11
CA PRO A 14 -16.57 -13.38 13.58
C PRO A 14 -15.79 -12.20 14.17
N VAL A 15 -15.38 -12.27 15.44
CA VAL A 15 -14.54 -11.22 16.05
C VAL A 15 -13.17 -11.15 15.36
N ALA A 16 -12.50 -12.29 15.16
CA ALA A 16 -11.23 -12.35 14.46
C ALA A 16 -11.36 -11.86 13.00
N MET A 17 -12.46 -12.19 12.33
CA MET A 17 -12.76 -11.69 10.99
C MET A 17 -12.90 -10.16 10.97
N LEU A 18 -13.67 -9.58 11.89
CA LEU A 18 -13.84 -8.12 12.00
C LEU A 18 -12.51 -7.42 12.27
N VAL A 19 -11.71 -7.95 13.20
CA VAL A 19 -10.36 -7.43 13.48
C VAL A 19 -9.49 -7.50 12.23
N GLY A 20 -9.51 -8.62 11.50
CA GLY A 20 -8.77 -8.78 10.24
C GLY A 20 -9.18 -7.78 9.17
N VAL A 21 -10.48 -7.54 9.00
CA VAL A 21 -11.00 -6.54 8.05
C VAL A 21 -10.56 -5.14 8.43
N ILE A 22 -10.68 -4.75 9.70
CA ILE A 22 -10.24 -3.45 10.19
C ILE A 22 -8.74 -3.28 9.96
N PHE A 23 -7.94 -4.30 10.29
CA PHE A 23 -6.49 -4.28 10.09
C PHE A 23 -6.11 -4.18 8.61
N ALA A 24 -6.82 -4.88 7.72
CA ALA A 24 -6.63 -4.78 6.28
C ALA A 24 -6.92 -3.37 5.76
N LEU A 25 -7.98 -2.72 6.25
CA LEU A 25 -8.30 -1.33 5.89
C LEU A 25 -7.22 -0.34 6.35
N PHE A 26 -6.65 -0.53 7.54
CA PHE A 26 -5.57 0.34 8.04
C PHE A 26 -4.21 0.07 7.36
N THR A 27 -3.95 -1.16 6.92
CA THR A 27 -2.69 -1.55 6.28
C THR A 27 -2.70 -1.41 4.76
N ALA A 28 -3.86 -1.26 4.15
CA ALA A 28 -3.99 -0.98 2.73
C ALA A 28 -3.15 0.24 2.36
N LYS A 29 -2.17 0.03 1.48
CA LYS A 29 -1.29 1.09 1.00
C LYS A 29 -2.09 2.02 0.08
N ARG A 30 -2.48 3.16 0.63
CA ARG A 30 -3.38 4.15 0.00
C ARG A 30 -2.68 5.04 -1.03
N TYR A 31 -1.36 5.17 -0.93
CA TYR A 31 -0.54 6.07 -1.74
C TYR A 31 0.63 5.31 -2.36
N GLU A 32 0.90 5.57 -3.63
CA GLU A 32 1.94 4.91 -4.39
C GLU A 32 2.66 5.93 -5.29
N PHE A 33 3.97 6.03 -5.11
CA PHE A 33 4.85 6.83 -5.94
C PHE A 33 5.41 5.94 -7.06
N GLN A 34 5.11 6.30 -8.31
CA GLN A 34 5.54 5.58 -9.49
C GLN A 34 6.27 6.51 -10.44
N VAL A 35 7.31 5.98 -11.07
CA VAL A 35 8.04 6.67 -12.13
C VAL A 35 7.70 6.00 -13.45
N LYS A 36 7.33 6.83 -14.43
CA LYS A 36 7.06 6.42 -15.79
C LYS A 36 8.36 6.48 -16.60
N PHE A 37 8.76 5.34 -17.14
CA PHE A 37 9.88 5.25 -18.06
C PHE A 37 9.34 5.11 -19.48
N ALA A 38 9.59 6.12 -20.30
CA ALA A 38 9.40 6.04 -21.75
C ALA A 38 10.71 5.56 -22.36
N HIS A 39 10.79 4.27 -22.70
CA HIS A 39 11.95 3.74 -23.41
C HIS A 39 11.81 4.04 -24.91
N ILE A 40 12.90 4.46 -25.54
CA ILE A 40 12.93 4.90 -26.95
C ILE A 40 12.89 3.69 -27.91
N ASP A 41 13.13 2.49 -27.40
CA ASP A 41 13.16 1.26 -28.18
C ASP A 41 11.95 0.38 -27.83
N GLU A 42 10.99 0.33 -28.76
CA GLU A 42 9.81 -0.56 -29.01
C GLU A 42 9.00 -1.19 -27.85
N THR A 43 9.40 -1.02 -26.59
CA THR A 43 8.91 -1.75 -25.40
C THR A 43 7.74 -1.04 -24.72
N GLY A 44 7.37 0.15 -25.21
CA GLY A 44 6.26 0.95 -24.67
C GLY A 44 6.58 1.64 -23.35
N GLU A 45 5.56 2.26 -22.77
CA GLU A 45 5.67 3.01 -21.52
C GLU A 45 5.58 2.07 -20.33
N GLN A 46 6.62 2.02 -19.49
CA GLN A 46 6.62 1.18 -18.28
C GLN A 46 6.48 2.03 -17.02
N TRP A 47 5.53 1.66 -16.18
CA TRP A 47 5.37 2.23 -14.84
C TRP A 47 6.11 1.36 -13.83
N VAL A 48 7.01 1.98 -13.06
CA VAL A 48 7.74 1.30 -11.98
C VAL A 48 7.36 1.93 -10.66
N SER A 49 6.91 1.10 -9.72
CA SER A 49 6.59 1.51 -8.35
C SER A 49 7.87 1.69 -7.54
N VAL A 50 8.10 2.90 -7.04
CA VAL A 50 9.32 3.25 -6.28
C VAL A 50 9.04 3.23 -4.78
N ALA A 51 7.88 3.72 -4.35
CA ALA A 51 7.49 3.71 -2.94
C ALA A 51 5.98 3.57 -2.77
N LYS A 52 5.55 2.91 -1.69
CA LYS A 52 4.13 2.80 -1.33
C LYS A 52 3.95 3.09 0.15
N SER A 53 3.01 3.96 0.49
CA SER A 53 2.65 4.29 1.87
C SER A 53 1.13 4.31 2.08
N ASN A 54 0.70 4.16 3.33
CA ASN A 54 -0.69 4.37 3.75
C ASN A 54 -0.88 5.72 4.48
N LYS A 55 0.18 6.48 4.72
CA LYS A 55 0.13 7.77 5.43
C LYS A 55 -0.01 8.93 4.46
N GLN A 56 -0.93 9.84 4.74
CA GLN A 56 -1.10 11.06 3.96
C GLN A 56 0.11 12.00 4.07
N ALA A 57 0.82 12.01 5.21
CA ALA A 57 2.05 12.78 5.37
C ALA A 57 3.15 12.35 4.37
N ASP A 58 3.17 11.07 4.01
CA ASP A 58 4.15 10.54 3.04
C ASP A 58 3.78 10.94 1.60
N MET A 59 2.53 11.32 1.33
CA MET A 59 2.12 11.89 0.04
C MET A 59 2.82 13.21 -0.23
N ALA A 60 2.89 14.11 0.76
CA ALA A 60 3.61 15.38 0.61
C ALA A 60 5.11 15.17 0.36
N LEU A 61 5.71 14.13 0.98
CA LEU A 61 7.08 13.71 0.69
C LEU A 61 7.21 13.19 -0.75
N PHE A 62 6.26 12.40 -1.25
CA PHE A 62 6.28 11.94 -2.64
C PHE A 62 6.19 13.09 -3.64
N GLU A 63 5.36 14.10 -3.37
CA GLU A 63 5.27 15.31 -4.21
C GLU A 63 6.59 16.07 -4.22
N GLN A 64 7.23 16.26 -3.07
CA GLN A 64 8.55 16.88 -3.00
C GLN A 64 9.61 16.09 -3.80
N GLN A 65 9.57 14.75 -3.73
CA GLN A 65 10.47 13.89 -4.51
C GLN A 65 10.22 14.01 -6.01
N VAL A 66 8.96 14.16 -6.44
CA VAL A 66 8.61 14.43 -7.86
C VAL A 66 9.25 15.73 -8.32
N ASP A 67 9.13 16.81 -7.54
CA ASP A 67 9.63 18.12 -7.92
C ASP A 67 11.17 18.16 -7.97
N LEU A 68 11.83 17.54 -6.99
CA LEU A 68 13.29 17.38 -7.00
C LEU A 68 13.75 16.56 -8.20
N LEU A 69 13.07 15.45 -8.50
CA LEU A 69 13.41 14.60 -9.64
C LEU A 69 13.28 15.37 -10.96
N LYS A 70 12.19 16.12 -11.15
CA LYS A 70 12.00 16.98 -12.33
C LYS A 70 13.09 18.04 -12.46
N ALA A 71 13.50 18.66 -11.35
CA ALA A 71 14.55 19.67 -11.33
C ALA A 71 15.94 19.08 -11.66
N SER A 72 16.19 17.80 -11.32
CA SER A 72 17.47 17.12 -11.61
C SER A 72 17.59 16.58 -13.04
N ILE A 73 16.46 16.46 -13.76
CA ILE A 73 16.39 15.92 -15.13
C ILE A 73 16.20 17.05 -16.17
N SER A 74 15.89 18.28 -15.72
CA SER A 74 15.91 19.49 -16.57
C SER A 74 17.34 20.01 -16.74
#